data_AF-A0A2V5KDE8-F1
#
_entry.id   AF-A0A2V5KDE8-F1
#
_cell.length_a   1.000
_cell.length_b   1.000
_cell.length_c   1.000
_cell.angle_alpha   90.00
_cell.angle_beta   90.00
_cell.angle_gamma   90.00
#
_symmetry.space_group_name_H-M   'P 1'
#
loop_
_entity.id
_entity.type
_entity.pdbx_description
1 polymer ?
#
loop_
_entity_poly.entity_id
_entity_poly.type
_entity_poly.pdbx_seq_one_letter_code
_entity_poly.pdbx_strand_id
1 'polypeptide(L)'
;MMWLIRKPAEFRERSKRYAADVSKIWYCRLFERAGIYVLPHIAVATTLYFTLGLAGMLWCLYVPMLVIYNVTWSVNSICHMPRLGYRSFDTSDHSRNNFWIGVFGFGEGYHNNHHAQPRCAAHGLRWWEFDLTRYVIWTLEKCGLAWKVVWPARETKTSTDPAPDRAIVVSSQAETLA
;
A
#
# COMPACT_ATOMS: atom_id res chain seq x y z
N MET A 1 9.43 -14.00 6.03
CA MET A 1 8.19 -14.68 6.47
C MET A 1 8.13 -15.05 7.94
N MET A 2 9.23 -14.93 8.71
CA MET A 2 9.27 -15.37 10.12
C MET A 2 8.20 -14.71 11.01
N TRP A 3 7.77 -13.49 10.66
CA TRP A 3 6.70 -12.75 11.33
C TRP A 3 5.30 -13.38 11.22
N LEU A 4 5.11 -14.37 10.33
CA LEU A 4 3.86 -15.16 10.26
C LEU A 4 3.77 -16.14 11.44
N ILE A 5 4.90 -16.73 11.83
CA ILE A 5 4.99 -17.75 12.87
C ILE A 5 5.24 -17.10 14.24
N ARG A 6 6.14 -16.10 14.28
CA ARG A 6 6.52 -15.41 15.52
C ARG A 6 5.89 -14.03 15.57
N LYS A 7 4.91 -13.85 16.47
CA LYS A 7 4.31 -12.55 16.75
C LYS A 7 5.03 -11.88 17.93
N PRO A 8 5.20 -10.54 17.90
CA PRO A 8 5.73 -9.80 19.04
C PRO A 8 4.75 -9.84 20.23
N ALA A 9 5.25 -9.54 21.43
CA ALA A 9 4.39 -9.33 22.60
C ALA A 9 3.32 -8.26 22.29
N GLU A 10 2.14 -8.41 22.89
CA GLU A 10 1.01 -7.49 22.74
C GLU A 10 0.48 -7.33 21.29
N PHE A 11 0.87 -8.21 20.37
CA PHE A 11 0.43 -8.14 18.97
C PHE A 11 -1.10 -8.12 18.85
N ARG A 12 -1.80 -8.90 19.67
CA ARG A 12 -3.26 -9.04 19.62
C ARG A 12 -3.95 -7.77 20.14
N GLU A 13 -3.50 -7.24 21.27
CA GLU A 13 -4.01 -6.01 21.89
C GLU A 13 -3.84 -4.83 20.95
N ARG A 14 -2.64 -4.69 20.36
CA ARG A 14 -2.34 -3.66 19.38
C ARG A 14 -3.19 -3.77 18.11
N SER A 15 -3.37 -4.99 17.60
CA SER A 15 -4.21 -5.22 16.41
C SER A 15 -5.67 -4.84 16.67
N LYS A 16 -6.22 -5.19 17.84
CA LYS A 16 -7.58 -4.78 18.22
C LYS A 16 -7.74 -3.26 18.30
N ARG A 17 -6.71 -2.55 18.75
CA ARG A 17 -6.72 -1.08 18.83
C ARG A 17 -6.74 -0.43 17.44
N TYR A 18 -5.87 -0.88 16.52
CA TYR A 18 -5.74 -0.25 15.20
C TYR A 18 -6.79 -0.70 14.18
N ALA A 19 -7.43 -1.86 14.38
CA ALA A 19 -8.51 -2.37 13.51
C ALA A 19 -9.90 -2.26 14.16
N ALA A 20 -10.06 -1.37 15.15
CA ALA A 20 -11.29 -1.22 15.91
C ALA A 20 -12.48 -0.79 15.03
N ASP A 21 -12.24 -0.02 13.98
CA ASP A 21 -13.22 0.38 12.98
C ASP A 21 -13.62 -0.79 12.07
N VAL A 22 -12.66 -1.56 11.56
CA VAL A 22 -12.89 -2.74 10.71
C VAL A 22 -13.73 -3.79 11.44
N SER A 23 -13.50 -3.99 12.74
CA SER A 23 -14.27 -4.95 13.54
C SER A 23 -15.77 -4.61 13.65
N LYS A 24 -16.17 -3.36 13.40
CA LYS A 24 -17.59 -2.95 13.38
C LYS A 24 -18.29 -3.40 12.10
N ILE A 25 -17.55 -3.67 11.04
CA ILE A 25 -18.07 -4.07 9.73
C ILE A 25 -18.44 -5.56 9.75
N TRP A 26 -19.72 -5.89 9.55
CA TRP A 26 -20.23 -7.25 9.76
C TRP A 26 -19.61 -8.30 8.84
N TYR A 27 -19.40 -7.98 7.56
CA TYR A 27 -18.84 -8.92 6.61
C TYR A 27 -17.34 -9.13 6.83
N CYS A 28 -16.62 -8.14 7.39
CA CYS A 28 -15.23 -8.32 7.81
C CYS A 28 -15.14 -9.34 8.95
N ARG A 29 -16.11 -9.33 9.89
CA ARG A 29 -16.17 -10.32 10.98
C ARG A 29 -16.44 -11.74 10.49
N LEU A 30 -17.03 -11.92 9.31
CA LEU A 30 -17.25 -13.26 8.73
C LEU A 30 -15.92 -14.02 8.59
N PHE A 31 -14.86 -13.31 8.18
CA PHE A 31 -13.53 -13.88 7.97
C PHE A 31 -12.75 -14.17 9.26
N GLU A 32 -13.27 -13.78 10.44
CA GLU A 32 -12.70 -14.22 11.72
C GLU A 32 -12.96 -15.70 12.00
N ARG A 33 -13.97 -16.29 11.33
CA ARG A 33 -14.31 -17.70 11.45
C ARG A 33 -13.51 -18.50 10.43
N ALA A 34 -12.54 -19.30 10.91
CA ALA A 34 -11.65 -20.07 10.04
C ALA A 34 -12.37 -20.93 8.99
N GLY A 35 -13.51 -21.52 9.36
CA GLY A 35 -14.31 -22.34 8.44
C GLY A 35 -14.74 -21.61 7.15
N ILE A 36 -14.93 -20.29 7.19
CA ILE A 36 -15.37 -19.51 6.03
C ILE A 36 -14.34 -19.49 4.90
N TYR A 37 -13.05 -19.52 5.23
CA TYR A 37 -12.00 -19.56 4.20
C TYR A 37 -11.36 -20.96 4.05
N VAL A 38 -11.40 -21.81 5.08
CA VAL A 38 -10.87 -23.18 5.01
C VAL A 38 -11.80 -24.11 4.22
N LEU A 39 -13.11 -24.09 4.47
CA LEU A 39 -14.03 -25.03 3.83
C LEU A 39 -14.13 -24.82 2.31
N PRO A 40 -14.27 -23.58 1.78
CA PRO A 40 -14.25 -23.39 0.34
C PRO A 40 -12.91 -23.78 -0.29
N HIS A 41 -11.80 -23.56 0.41
CA HIS A 41 -10.50 -23.97 -0.08
C HIS A 41 -10.39 -25.50 -0.21
N ILE A 42 -10.82 -26.24 0.82
CA ILE A 42 -10.88 -27.72 0.77
C ILE A 42 -11.81 -28.18 -0.35
N ALA A 43 -12.98 -27.55 -0.49
CA ALA A 43 -13.93 -27.90 -1.54
C ALA A 43 -13.31 -27.72 -2.95
N VAL A 44 -12.70 -26.56 -3.22
CA VAL A 44 -12.04 -26.28 -4.51
C VAL A 44 -10.87 -27.23 -4.75
N ALA A 45 -10.01 -27.46 -3.75
CA ALA A 45 -8.89 -28.39 -3.87
C ALA A 45 -9.38 -29.81 -4.20
N THR A 46 -10.41 -30.27 -3.50
CA THR A 46 -11.03 -31.59 -3.69
C THR A 46 -11.66 -31.70 -5.08
N THR A 47 -12.42 -30.69 -5.51
CA THR A 47 -13.00 -30.65 -6.85
C THR A 47 -11.92 -30.71 -7.93
N LEU A 48 -10.86 -29.90 -7.83
CA LEU A 48 -9.76 -29.92 -8.79
C LEU A 48 -9.03 -31.27 -8.80
N TYR A 49 -8.82 -31.87 -7.63
CA TYR A 49 -8.20 -33.20 -7.54
C TYR A 49 -9.04 -34.27 -8.23
N PHE A 50 -10.35 -34.31 -7.99
CA PHE A 50 -11.22 -35.33 -8.57
C PHE A 50 -11.58 -35.08 -10.04
N THR A 51 -11.46 -33.86 -10.54
CA THR A 51 -11.76 -33.53 -11.95
C THR A 51 -10.51 -33.50 -12.85
N LEU A 52 -9.37 -33.02 -12.34
CA LEU A 52 -8.15 -32.77 -13.10
C LEU A 52 -6.92 -33.47 -12.50
N GLY A 53 -7.11 -34.30 -11.47
CA GLY A 53 -6.03 -35.00 -10.77
C GLY A 53 -5.15 -34.09 -9.92
N LEU A 54 -4.08 -34.67 -9.39
CA LEU A 54 -3.07 -33.95 -8.63
C LEU A 54 -2.45 -32.79 -9.42
N ALA A 55 -2.19 -33.00 -10.71
CA ALA A 55 -1.62 -31.96 -11.58
C ALA A 55 -2.53 -30.73 -11.68
N GLY A 56 -3.84 -30.93 -11.89
CA GLY A 56 -4.80 -29.82 -11.92
C GLY A 56 -4.92 -29.11 -10.58
N MET A 57 -4.97 -29.85 -9.47
CA MET A 57 -4.97 -29.24 -8.14
C MET A 57 -3.72 -28.39 -7.89
N LEU A 58 -2.53 -28.88 -8.27
CA LEU A 58 -1.29 -28.13 -8.09
C LEU A 58 -1.23 -26.87 -8.96
N TRP A 59 -1.46 -27.00 -10.27
CA TRP A 59 -1.28 -25.90 -11.21
C TRP A 59 -2.42 -24.89 -11.23
N CYS A 60 -3.65 -25.29 -10.88
CA CYS A 60 -4.79 -24.39 -10.86
C CYS A 60 -5.05 -23.74 -9.48
N LEU A 61 -4.47 -24.27 -8.39
CA LEU A 61 -4.67 -23.73 -7.04
C LEU A 61 -3.36 -23.39 -6.34
N TYR A 62 -2.51 -24.39 -6.06
CA TYR A 62 -1.38 -24.20 -5.15
C TYR A 62 -0.20 -23.44 -5.74
N VAL A 63 0.14 -23.65 -7.01
CA VAL A 63 1.21 -22.89 -7.68
C VAL A 63 0.84 -21.41 -7.81
N PRO A 64 -0.36 -21.02 -8.30
CA PRO A 64 -0.78 -19.62 -8.29
C PRO A 64 -0.78 -19.01 -6.88
N MET A 65 -1.28 -19.73 -5.86
CA MET A 65 -1.24 -19.24 -4.48
C MET A 65 0.18 -19.01 -3.98
N LEU A 66 1.11 -19.94 -4.25
CA LEU A 66 2.52 -19.79 -3.91
C LEU A 66 3.10 -18.52 -4.53
N VAL A 67 2.85 -18.28 -5.82
CA VAL A 67 3.32 -17.08 -6.53
C VAL A 67 2.73 -15.82 -5.90
N ILE A 68 1.41 -15.76 -5.72
CA ILE A 68 0.71 -14.61 -5.15
C ILE A 68 1.22 -14.29 -3.75
N TYR A 69 1.38 -15.30 -2.88
CA TYR A 69 1.89 -15.08 -1.53
C TYR A 69 3.32 -14.54 -1.53
N ASN A 70 4.21 -15.08 -2.39
CA ASN A 70 5.57 -14.58 -2.48
C ASN A 70 5.63 -13.14 -3.01
N VAL A 71 4.79 -12.78 -3.98
CA VAL A 71 4.68 -11.40 -4.46
C VAL A 71 4.22 -10.47 -3.34
N THR A 72 3.11 -10.80 -2.67
CA THR A 72 2.55 -9.99 -1.58
C THR A 72 3.57 -9.80 -0.45
N TRP A 73 4.25 -10.86 -0.04
CA TRP A 73 5.23 -10.75 1.03
C TRP A 73 6.54 -10.07 0.60
N SER A 74 6.83 -10.05 -0.70
CA SER A 74 7.96 -9.29 -1.25
C SER A 74 7.77 -7.80 -1.09
N VAL A 75 6.54 -7.28 -1.01
CA VAL A 75 6.26 -5.87 -0.66
C VAL A 75 6.87 -5.54 0.70
N ASN A 76 6.67 -6.38 1.72
CA ASN A 76 7.26 -6.19 3.05
C ASN A 76 8.78 -6.44 3.10
N SER A 77 9.33 -7.12 2.10
CA SER A 77 10.73 -7.53 2.08
C SER A 77 11.54 -6.67 1.09
N ILE A 78 11.39 -6.94 -0.21
CA ILE A 78 12.12 -6.29 -1.30
C ILE A 78 11.89 -4.77 -1.29
N CYS A 79 10.65 -4.31 -1.11
CA CYS A 79 10.36 -2.87 -1.11
C CYS A 79 10.82 -2.14 0.17
N HIS A 80 11.48 -2.82 1.11
CA HIS A 80 12.15 -2.20 2.26
C HIS A 80 13.67 -2.43 2.26
N MET A 81 14.20 -3.16 1.27
CA MET A 81 15.63 -3.44 1.19
C MET A 81 16.41 -2.24 0.62
N PRO A 82 17.49 -1.79 1.28
CA PRO A 82 18.22 -0.58 0.87
C PRO A 82 18.69 -0.51 -0.58
N ARG A 83 18.98 -1.67 -1.16
CA ARG A 83 19.56 -1.82 -2.51
C ARG A 83 18.52 -2.11 -3.60
N LEU A 84 17.24 -2.27 -3.27
CA LEU A 84 16.22 -2.74 -4.20
C LEU A 84 15.09 -1.71 -4.35
N GLY A 85 15.30 -0.74 -5.24
CA GLY A 85 14.30 0.27 -5.59
C GLY A 85 14.79 1.70 -5.40
N TYR A 86 13.86 2.65 -5.51
CA TYR A 86 14.11 4.09 -5.37
C TYR A 86 13.14 4.73 -4.37
N ARG A 87 13.40 5.98 -3.99
CA ARG A 87 12.50 6.77 -3.15
C ARG A 87 12.10 8.03 -3.90
N SER A 88 10.81 8.31 -3.90
CA SER A 88 10.23 9.55 -4.42
C SER A 88 10.00 10.56 -3.30
N PHE A 89 9.82 10.09 -2.06
CA PHE A 89 9.48 10.90 -0.89
C PHE A 89 10.39 10.57 0.28
N ASP A 90 10.62 11.58 1.12
CA ASP A 90 11.28 11.39 2.40
C ASP A 90 10.29 10.90 3.46
N THR A 91 10.34 9.61 3.76
CA THR A 91 9.55 8.95 4.79
C THR A 91 10.45 8.51 5.95
N SER A 92 9.89 8.38 7.16
CA SER A 92 10.67 7.97 8.35
C SER A 92 11.12 6.50 8.34
N ASP A 93 10.62 5.70 7.40
CA ASP A 93 10.89 4.28 7.28
C ASP A 93 11.85 3.96 6.11
N HIS A 94 12.08 2.68 5.83
CA HIS A 94 12.95 2.22 4.74
C HIS A 94 12.22 1.82 3.46
N SER A 95 10.93 2.16 3.34
CA SER A 95 10.15 1.91 2.12
C SER A 95 10.83 2.47 0.86
N ARG A 96 10.66 1.73 -0.23
CA ARG A 96 11.16 1.99 -1.58
C ARG A 96 10.12 1.57 -2.60
N ASN A 97 10.12 2.28 -3.72
CA ASN A 97 9.40 1.89 -4.91
C ASN A 97 10.22 0.88 -5.70
N ASN A 98 9.59 -0.23 -6.09
CA ASN A 98 10.20 -1.26 -6.91
C ASN A 98 9.28 -1.58 -8.09
N PHE A 99 9.77 -1.36 -9.31
CA PHE A 99 8.99 -1.53 -10.55
C PHE A 99 8.46 -2.96 -10.70
N TRP A 100 9.30 -3.99 -10.50
CA TRP A 100 8.89 -5.37 -10.69
C TRP A 100 7.82 -5.80 -9.69
N ILE A 101 7.99 -5.42 -8.42
CA ILE A 101 6.96 -5.66 -7.41
C ILE A 101 5.71 -4.82 -7.71
N GLY A 102 5.84 -3.64 -8.31
CA GLY A 102 4.72 -2.83 -8.78
C GLY A 102 3.90 -3.56 -9.83
N VAL A 103 4.56 -4.16 -10.82
CA VAL A 103 3.88 -4.93 -11.88
C VAL A 103 3.21 -6.18 -11.32
N PHE A 104 3.96 -7.05 -10.62
CA PHE A 104 3.41 -8.32 -10.13
C PHE A 104 2.44 -8.14 -8.96
N GLY A 105 2.65 -7.13 -8.12
CA GLY A 105 1.80 -6.76 -7.00
C GLY A 105 0.72 -5.74 -7.36
N PHE A 106 0.47 -5.51 -8.66
CA PHE A 106 -0.63 -4.68 -9.14
C PHE A 106 -0.67 -3.24 -8.57
N GLY A 107 0.51 -2.65 -8.35
CA GLY A 107 0.71 -1.30 -7.83
C GLY A 107 1.39 -1.27 -6.45
N GLU A 108 1.25 -2.32 -5.64
CA GLU A 108 1.73 -2.38 -4.24
C GLU A 108 3.25 -2.22 -4.08
N GLY A 109 4.01 -2.43 -5.17
CA GLY A 109 5.46 -2.25 -5.18
C GLY A 109 5.93 -0.79 -5.14
N TYR A 110 5.06 0.20 -5.40
CA TYR A 110 5.39 1.63 -5.20
C TYR A 110 5.22 2.01 -3.74
N HIS A 111 5.95 1.31 -2.87
CA HIS A 111 5.70 1.29 -1.45
C HIS A 111 6.17 2.58 -0.75
N ASN A 112 7.19 3.27 -1.26
CA ASN A 112 7.57 4.57 -0.73
C ASN A 112 6.50 5.64 -1.00
N ASN A 113 5.86 5.60 -2.17
CA ASN A 113 4.71 6.45 -2.46
C ASN A 113 3.55 6.16 -1.49
N HIS A 114 3.24 4.88 -1.27
CA HIS A 114 2.21 4.45 -0.31
C HIS A 114 2.48 4.97 1.10
N HIS A 115 3.72 4.83 1.60
CA HIS A 115 4.08 5.31 2.95
C HIS A 115 4.06 6.83 3.08
N ALA A 116 4.32 7.56 2.00
CA ALA A 116 4.18 9.02 1.98
C ALA A 116 2.72 9.47 1.98
N GLN A 117 1.84 8.74 1.30
CA GLN A 117 0.42 9.08 1.15
C GLN A 117 -0.48 7.85 1.40
N PRO A 118 -0.58 7.34 2.64
CA PRO A 118 -1.22 6.04 2.93
C PRO A 118 -2.74 6.03 2.70
N ARG A 119 -3.35 7.20 2.56
CA ARG A 119 -4.78 7.35 2.23
C ARG A 119 -5.06 7.42 0.73
N CYS A 120 -4.03 7.62 -0.10
CA CYS A 120 -4.19 7.74 -1.54
C CYS A 120 -4.59 6.39 -2.15
N ALA A 121 -5.59 6.39 -3.03
CA ALA A 121 -6.04 5.20 -3.74
C ALA A 121 -5.04 4.71 -4.80
N ALA A 122 -4.10 5.58 -5.22
CA ALA A 122 -3.05 5.23 -6.15
C ALA A 122 -1.71 5.08 -5.41
N HIS A 123 -1.02 3.99 -5.70
CA HIS A 123 0.36 3.75 -5.30
C HIS A 123 1.33 4.29 -6.37
N GLY A 124 0.98 4.13 -7.64
CA GLY A 124 1.73 4.70 -8.76
C GLY A 124 1.40 6.18 -8.96
N LEU A 125 2.39 7.05 -8.74
CA LEU A 125 2.30 8.50 -8.83
C LEU A 125 3.02 9.08 -10.06
N ARG A 126 3.96 8.34 -10.65
CA ARG A 126 4.61 8.70 -11.91
C ARG A 126 3.89 8.06 -13.10
N TRP A 127 4.00 8.67 -14.27
CA TRP A 127 3.30 8.21 -15.48
C TRP A 127 3.67 6.79 -15.92
N TRP A 128 4.88 6.31 -15.59
CA TRP A 128 5.39 4.99 -15.93
C TRP A 128 5.18 3.95 -14.82
N GLU A 129 4.71 4.38 -13.64
CA GLU A 129 4.42 3.49 -12.52
C GLU A 129 3.08 2.78 -12.76
N PHE A 130 3.14 1.58 -13.37
CA PHE A 130 1.98 0.74 -13.62
C PHE A 130 1.27 0.30 -12.33
N ASP A 131 0.02 0.75 -12.15
CA ASP A 131 -0.80 0.49 -10.97
C ASP A 131 -2.19 0.03 -11.41
N LEU A 132 -2.40 -1.29 -11.42
CA LEU A 132 -3.69 -1.88 -11.80
C LEU A 132 -4.78 -1.58 -10.77
N THR A 133 -4.43 -1.55 -9.48
CA THR A 133 -5.37 -1.29 -8.38
C THR A 133 -6.00 0.09 -8.52
N ARG A 134 -5.20 1.11 -8.90
CA ARG A 134 -5.69 2.45 -9.25
C ARG A 134 -6.79 2.41 -10.31
N TYR A 135 -6.58 1.66 -11.41
CA TYR A 135 -7.56 1.62 -12.50
C TYR A 135 -8.85 0.90 -12.08
N VAL A 136 -8.74 -0.16 -11.26
CA VAL A 136 -9.91 -0.85 -10.72
C VAL A 136 -10.73 0.09 -9.83
N ILE A 137 -10.08 0.77 -8.87
CA ILE A 137 -10.78 1.73 -7.97
C ILE A 137 -11.41 2.87 -8.78
N TRP A 138 -10.68 3.42 -9.76
CA TRP A 138 -11.20 4.45 -10.64
C TRP A 138 -12.44 3.98 -11.42
N THR A 139 -12.43 2.75 -11.92
CA THR A 139 -13.59 2.17 -12.62
C THR A 139 -14.78 2.01 -11.67
N LEU A 140 -14.55 1.50 -10.45
CA LEU A 140 -15.60 1.38 -9.44
C LEU A 140 -16.18 2.73 -9.04
N GLU A 141 -15.34 3.77 -8.94
CA GLU A 141 -15.78 5.15 -8.68
C GLU A 141 -16.64 5.68 -9.82
N LYS A 142 -16.24 5.46 -11.08
CA LYS A 142 -17.01 5.87 -12.26
C LYS A 142 -18.36 5.15 -12.38
N CYS A 143 -18.43 3.90 -11.94
CA CYS A 143 -19.67 3.15 -11.86
C CYS A 143 -20.54 3.50 -10.63
N GLY A 144 -20.11 4.41 -9.76
CA GLY A 144 -20.83 4.77 -8.53
C GLY A 144 -20.78 3.69 -7.43
N LEU A 145 -19.93 2.66 -7.58
CA LEU A 145 -19.74 1.59 -6.60
C LEU A 145 -18.74 1.96 -5.50
N ALA A 146 -17.87 2.93 -5.76
CA ALA A 146 -16.99 3.54 -4.78
C ALA A 146 -17.23 5.05 -4.75
N TRP A 147 -17.08 5.67 -3.58
CA TRP A 147 -17.24 7.11 -3.39
C TRP A 147 -16.26 7.60 -2.33
N LYS A 148 -16.04 8.92 -2.31
CA LYS A 148 -15.05 9.58 -1.42
C LYS A 148 -13.63 9.02 -1.60
N VAL A 149 -13.27 8.66 -2.84
CA VAL A 149 -11.94 8.17 -3.18
C VAL A 149 -10.94 9.32 -3.06
N VAL A 150 -9.80 9.05 -2.41
CA VAL A 150 -8.73 10.04 -2.27
C VAL A 150 -7.72 9.81 -3.38
N TRP A 151 -7.63 10.75 -4.31
CA TRP A 151 -6.67 10.73 -5.40
C TRP A 151 -5.39 11.51 -5.05
N PRO A 152 -4.25 11.24 -5.72
CA PRO A 152 -3.01 11.93 -5.41
C PRO A 152 -3.18 13.44 -5.55
N ALA A 153 -2.61 14.18 -4.60
CA ALA A 153 -2.52 15.62 -4.72
C ALA A 153 -1.78 15.96 -6.02
N ARG A 154 -2.34 16.85 -6.84
CA ARG A 154 -1.57 17.41 -7.97
C ARG A 154 -0.32 18.04 -7.39
N GLU A 155 0.85 17.73 -7.95
CA GLU A 155 2.05 18.51 -7.68
C GLU A 155 1.72 19.97 -7.96
N THR A 156 1.56 20.77 -6.91
CA THR A 156 1.74 22.20 -7.03
C THR A 156 3.19 22.38 -7.42
N LYS A 157 3.45 22.73 -8.68
CA LYS A 157 4.75 23.30 -9.06
C LYS A 157 5.00 24.42 -8.07
N THR A 158 5.89 24.21 -7.11
CA THR A 158 6.46 25.30 -6.33
C THR A 158 7.09 26.19 -7.39
N SER A 159 6.49 27.35 -7.66
CA SER A 159 7.13 28.36 -8.48
C SER A 159 8.45 28.64 -7.78
N THR A 160 9.57 28.32 -8.44
CA THR A 160 10.89 28.83 -8.08
C THR A 160 10.96 30.30 -8.43
N ASP A 161 10.03 31.09 -7.91
CA ASP A 161 10.26 32.52 -7.76
C ASP A 161 11.01 32.68 -6.43
N PRO A 162 12.25 33.17 -6.45
CA PRO A 162 12.93 33.52 -5.22
C PRO A 162 12.07 34.55 -4.51
N ALA A 163 11.67 34.25 -3.27
CA ALA A 163 11.03 35.23 -2.41
C ALA A 163 11.93 36.48 -2.37
N PRO A 164 11.41 37.70 -2.57
CA PRO A 164 12.23 38.88 -2.47
C PRO A 164 12.81 38.93 -1.06
N ASP A 165 14.13 39.04 -0.98
CA ASP A 165 14.89 39.12 0.26
C ASP A 165 14.19 40.09 1.21
N ARG A 166 13.96 39.63 2.45
CA ARG A 166 13.52 40.52 3.53
C ARG A 166 14.66 41.51 3.76
N ALA A 167 14.56 42.67 3.12
CA ALA A 167 15.40 43.82 3.42
C ALA A 167 15.32 44.07 4.92
N ILE A 168 16.45 43.88 5.59
CA ILE A 168 16.68 44.23 6.98
C ILE A 168 16.52 45.75 7.06
N VAL A 169 15.39 46.22 7.60
CA VAL A 169 15.22 47.62 7.95
C VAL A 169 16.04 47.87 9.21
N VAL A 170 17.28 48.33 9.03
CA VAL A 170 18.05 48.97 10.11
C VAL A 170 17.47 50.38 10.27
N SER A 171 16.59 50.59 11.26
CA SER A 171 16.18 51.95 11.62
C SER A 171 17.32 52.62 12.39
N SER A 172 18.02 53.54 11.74
CA SER A 172 18.91 54.48 12.43
C SER A 172 18.07 55.48 13.22
N GLN A 173 17.98 55.32 14.53
CA GLN A 173 17.68 56.46 15.40
C GLN A 173 18.99 57.09 15.83
N ALA A 174 19.34 58.17 15.14
CA ALA A 174 20.27 59.19 15.63
C ALA A 174 19.49 60.51 15.70
N GLU A 175 19.17 60.86 16.93
CA GLU A 175 19.12 62.22 17.54
C GLU A 175 18.79 63.44 16.68
N THR A 176 17.76 64.20 17.09
CA THR A 176 17.89 65.65 17.26
C THR A 176 16.84 66.26 18.21
N LEU A 177 17.31 66.60 19.42
CA LEU A 177 17.09 67.81 20.23
C LEU A 177 15.69 68.45 20.39
N ALA A 178 15.21 68.52 21.63
CA ALA A 178 14.86 69.77 22.36
C ALA A 178 14.81 69.49 23.87
#